data_AF-A0A8D8FHE8-F1
#
_entry.id   AF-A0A8D8FHE8-F1
#
_cell.length_a   1.000
_cell.length_b   1.000
_cell.length_c   1.000
_cell.angle_alpha   90.00
_cell.angle_beta   90.00
_cell.angle_gamma   90.00
#
_symmetry.space_group_name_H-M   'P 1'
#
loop_
_entity.id
_entity.type
_entity.pdbx_description
1 polymer ?
#
loop_
_entity_poly.entity_id
_entity_poly.type
_entity_poly.pdbx_seq_one_letter_code
_entity_poly.pdbx_strand_id
1 'polypeptide(L)'
;VNQNEHTPTGTIREFVALSVRSINFVMNAFAWIIALALLALALYLLYRWGTANYDYFEQRRVPYVLPFSAYGRMLTGRLHPVDAAGEGYRVFPEERFSGFFVFRQPGYLIHDPELIKQITIKDFDHFVDHSFNISPELDPFLGRSLFFES
;
A
#
# COMPACT_ATOMS: atom_id res chain seq x y z
N VAL A 1 69.94 -31.09 -18.47
CA VAL A 1 69.19 -29.81 -18.42
C VAL A 1 67.72 -30.15 -18.46
N ASN A 2 66.99 -29.72 -17.43
CA ASN A 2 65.71 -30.26 -16.94
C ASN A 2 64.57 -30.33 -17.96
N GLN A 3 63.89 -31.49 -18.03
CA GLN A 3 62.63 -31.69 -18.74
C GLN A 3 61.53 -32.34 -17.86
N ASN A 4 61.51 -32.12 -16.53
CA ASN A 4 60.56 -32.81 -15.64
C ASN A 4 59.86 -31.86 -14.64
N GLU A 5 59.23 -30.77 -15.10
CA GLU A 5 58.39 -29.93 -14.23
C GLU A 5 57.03 -29.58 -14.87
N HIS A 6 56.37 -30.54 -15.52
CA HIS A 6 54.91 -30.45 -15.68
C HIS A 6 54.26 -30.87 -14.36
N THR A 7 54.19 -29.94 -13.42
CA THR A 7 53.50 -30.14 -12.15
C THR A 7 51.98 -30.26 -12.41
N PRO A 8 51.33 -31.40 -12.07
CA PRO A 8 49.88 -31.60 -12.27
C PRO A 8 49.01 -30.67 -11.39
N THR A 9 49.64 -29.88 -10.54
CA THR A 9 49.04 -28.94 -9.60
C THR A 9 48.22 -27.83 -10.30
N GLY A 10 48.59 -27.42 -11.52
CA GLY A 10 47.84 -26.41 -12.29
C GLY A 10 46.47 -26.91 -12.74
N THR A 11 46.42 -28.09 -13.36
CA THR A 11 45.20 -28.71 -13.90
C THR A 11 44.19 -29.05 -12.79
N ILE A 12 44.67 -29.52 -11.63
CA ILE A 12 43.79 -29.81 -10.48
C ILE A 12 43.19 -28.51 -9.91
N ARG A 13 43.97 -27.42 -9.83
CA ARG A 13 43.47 -26.12 -9.35
C ARG A 13 42.42 -25.52 -10.29
N GLU A 14 42.59 -25.66 -11.59
CA GLU A 14 41.59 -25.24 -12.58
C GLU A 14 40.31 -26.07 -12.48
N PHE A 15 40.42 -27.39 -12.33
CA PHE A 15 39.27 -28.27 -12.15
C PHE A 15 38.50 -27.95 -10.87
N VAL A 16 39.21 -27.68 -9.76
CA VAL A 16 38.60 -27.24 -8.50
C VAL A 16 37.98 -25.84 -8.62
N ALA A 17 38.62 -24.90 -9.32
CA ALA A 17 38.05 -23.58 -9.55
C ALA A 17 36.78 -23.63 -10.42
N LEU A 18 36.76 -24.50 -11.42
CA LEU A 18 35.59 -24.76 -12.27
C LEU A 18 34.45 -25.39 -11.47
N SER A 19 34.73 -26.38 -10.63
CA SER A 19 33.70 -27.01 -9.80
C SER A 19 33.11 -26.05 -8.77
N VAL A 20 33.95 -25.24 -8.09
CA VAL A 20 33.49 -24.19 -7.18
C VAL A 20 32.67 -23.13 -7.91
N ARG A 21 33.07 -22.72 -9.12
CA ARG A 21 32.32 -21.77 -9.94
C ARG A 21 30.96 -22.31 -10.35
N SER A 22 30.88 -23.59 -10.74
CA SER A 22 29.62 -24.27 -11.04
C SER A 22 28.71 -24.37 -9.82
N ILE A 23 29.26 -24.69 -8.65
CA ILE A 23 28.50 -24.75 -7.39
C ILE A 23 27.93 -23.36 -7.02
N ASN A 24 28.76 -22.31 -7.09
CA ASN A 24 28.32 -20.94 -6.81
C ASN A 24 27.25 -20.47 -7.80
N PHE A 25 27.37 -20.85 -9.07
CA PHE A 25 26.34 -20.53 -10.09
C PHE A 25 25.00 -21.17 -9.75
N VAL A 26 25.01 -22.46 -9.40
CA VAL A 26 23.79 -23.19 -9.00
C VAL A 26 23.20 -22.60 -7.72
N MET A 27 24.02 -22.35 -6.70
CA MET A 27 23.58 -21.77 -5.42
C MET A 27 22.98 -20.37 -5.60
N ASN A 28 23.57 -19.52 -6.44
CA ASN A 28 23.00 -18.21 -6.76
C ASN A 28 21.67 -18.32 -7.52
N ALA A 29 21.56 -19.25 -8.47
CA ALA A 29 20.30 -19.46 -9.19
C ALA A 29 19.16 -19.85 -8.22
N PHE A 30 19.43 -20.74 -7.26
CA PHE A 30 18.45 -21.07 -6.21
C PHE A 30 18.13 -19.86 -5.31
N ALA A 31 19.12 -19.06 -4.93
CA ALA A 31 18.89 -17.85 -4.13
C ALA A 31 17.99 -16.84 -4.85
N TRP A 32 18.18 -16.63 -6.16
CA TRP A 32 17.32 -15.74 -6.96
C TRP A 32 15.90 -16.28 -7.10
N ILE A 33 15.72 -17.60 -7.27
CA ILE A 33 14.38 -18.21 -7.30
C ILE A 33 13.64 -18.00 -5.98
N ILE A 34 14.32 -18.20 -4.85
CA ILE A 34 13.75 -17.95 -3.52
C ILE A 34 13.42 -16.46 -3.34
N ALA A 35 14.31 -15.56 -3.75
CA ALA A 35 14.07 -14.12 -3.67
C ALA A 35 12.86 -13.69 -4.51
N LEU A 36 12.71 -14.22 -5.73
CA LEU A 36 11.55 -13.94 -6.58
C LEU A 36 10.25 -14.52 -5.99
N ALA A 37 10.30 -15.71 -5.41
CA ALA A 37 9.14 -16.31 -4.74
C ALA A 37 8.71 -15.49 -3.52
N LEU A 38 9.66 -15.01 -2.70
CA LEU A 38 9.39 -14.13 -1.57
C LEU A 38 8.83 -12.77 -2.02
N LEU A 39 9.37 -12.21 -3.11
CA LEU A 39 8.85 -10.97 -3.70
C LEU A 39 7.42 -11.14 -4.19
N ALA A 40 7.12 -12.23 -4.90
CA ALA A 40 5.78 -12.54 -5.37
C ALA A 40 4.80 -12.72 -4.19
N LEU A 41 5.23 -13.41 -3.13
CA LEU A 41 4.43 -13.57 -1.92
C LEU A 41 4.19 -12.22 -1.22
N ALA A 42 5.22 -11.39 -1.10
CA ALA A 42 5.10 -10.06 -0.52
C ALA A 42 4.14 -9.17 -1.33
N LEU A 43 4.23 -9.20 -2.66
CA LEU A 43 3.29 -8.49 -3.54
C LEU A 43 1.86 -9.04 -3.42
N TYR A 44 1.68 -10.35 -3.31
CA TYR A 44 0.36 -10.96 -3.11
C TYR A 44 -0.24 -10.55 -1.76
N LEU A 45 0.55 -10.58 -0.69
CA LEU A 45 0.11 -10.14 0.64
C LEU A 45 -0.21 -8.65 0.65
N LEU A 46 0.61 -7.82 -0.01
CA LEU A 46 0.40 -6.38 -0.12
C LEU A 46 -0.86 -6.06 -0.94
N TYR A 47 -1.08 -6.78 -2.04
CA TYR A 47 -2.32 -6.72 -2.81
C TYR A 47 -3.51 -7.08 -1.93
N ARG A 48 -3.48 -8.24 -1.26
CA ARG A 48 -4.57 -8.68 -0.38
C ARG A 48 -4.82 -7.72 0.78
N TRP A 49 -3.77 -7.14 1.34
CA TRP A 49 -3.84 -6.16 2.43
C TRP A 49 -4.42 -4.81 1.99
N GLY A 50 -4.18 -4.44 0.73
CA GLY A 50 -4.79 -3.27 0.09
C GLY A 50 -6.25 -3.50 -0.32
N THR A 51 -6.58 -4.69 -0.82
CA THR A 51 -7.95 -5.02 -1.25
C THR A 51 -8.88 -5.48 -0.13
N ALA A 52 -8.36 -5.93 1.02
CA ALA A 52 -9.17 -6.38 2.16
C ALA A 52 -10.18 -5.33 2.66
N ASN A 53 -9.90 -4.04 2.43
CA ASN A 53 -10.81 -2.97 2.83
C ASN A 53 -11.94 -2.76 1.82
N TYR A 54 -11.82 -3.23 0.57
CA TYR A 54 -12.87 -3.11 -0.45
C TYR A 54 -14.11 -3.94 -0.11
N ASP A 55 -13.92 -5.10 0.52
CA ASP A 55 -15.00 -5.97 0.99
C ASP A 55 -15.92 -5.24 2.00
N TYR A 56 -15.42 -4.20 2.69
CA TYR A 56 -16.16 -3.49 3.72
C TYR A 56 -17.44 -2.81 3.19
N PHE A 57 -17.35 -2.12 2.05
CA PHE A 57 -18.50 -1.45 1.43
C PHE A 57 -19.32 -2.40 0.56
N GLU A 58 -18.68 -3.39 -0.06
CA GLU A 58 -19.37 -4.41 -0.86
C GLU A 58 -20.35 -5.23 0.00
N GLN A 59 -19.92 -5.65 1.21
CA GLN A 59 -20.80 -6.34 2.16
C GLN A 59 -21.98 -5.47 2.63
N ARG A 60 -21.80 -4.14 2.70
CA ARG A 60 -22.82 -3.19 3.14
C ARG A 60 -23.69 -2.66 2.01
N ARG A 61 -23.44 -3.10 0.77
CA ARG A 61 -24.13 -2.65 -0.45
C ARG A 61 -24.11 -1.12 -0.61
N VAL A 62 -23.02 -0.49 -0.19
CA VAL A 62 -22.84 0.96 -0.30
C VAL A 62 -22.08 1.25 -1.60
N PRO A 63 -22.57 2.15 -2.47
CA PRO A 63 -21.82 2.56 -3.65
C PRO A 63 -20.55 3.28 -3.22
N TYR A 64 -19.39 2.86 -3.71
CA TYR A 64 -18.10 3.43 -3.31
C TYR A 64 -17.17 3.71 -4.49
N VAL A 65 -16.32 4.72 -4.34
CA VAL A 65 -15.27 5.01 -5.31
C VAL A 65 -14.05 4.14 -5.01
N LEU A 66 -13.61 3.35 -5.99
CA LEU A 66 -12.41 2.52 -5.88
C LEU A 66 -11.18 3.41 -5.64
N PRO A 67 -10.40 3.19 -4.56
CA PRO A 67 -9.27 4.04 -4.27
C PRO A 67 -8.13 3.84 -5.27
N PHE A 68 -8.04 2.70 -5.96
CA PHE A 68 -7.01 2.53 -6.99
C PHE A 68 -7.19 3.48 -8.17
N SER A 69 -8.43 3.80 -8.57
CA SER A 69 -8.68 4.74 -9.67
C SER A 69 -8.39 6.19 -9.26
N ALA A 70 -8.75 6.56 -8.03
CA ALA A 70 -8.46 7.88 -7.47
C ALA A 70 -6.96 8.06 -7.18
N TYR A 71 -6.31 7.08 -6.54
CA TYR A 71 -4.90 7.12 -6.16
C TYR A 71 -3.98 7.18 -7.39
N GLY A 72 -4.29 6.43 -8.46
CA GLY A 72 -3.55 6.53 -9.73
C GLY A 72 -3.62 7.94 -10.34
N ARG A 73 -4.79 8.59 -10.28
CA ARG A 73 -4.96 9.96 -10.80
C ARG A 73 -4.32 11.02 -9.91
N MET A 74 -4.37 10.82 -8.59
CA MET A 74 -3.71 11.66 -7.59
C MET A 74 -2.17 11.59 -7.72
N LEU A 75 -1.60 10.40 -7.88
CA LEU A 75 -0.15 10.22 -8.10
C LEU A 75 0.33 10.84 -9.43
N THR A 76 -0.51 10.81 -10.47
CA THR A 76 -0.18 11.48 -11.74
C THR A 76 -0.38 13.00 -11.70
N GLY A 77 -0.75 13.59 -10.55
CA GLY A 77 -0.99 15.03 -10.40
C GLY A 77 -2.20 15.54 -11.18
N ARG A 78 -3.03 14.64 -11.73
CA ARG A 78 -4.21 14.98 -12.54
C ARG A 78 -5.45 15.27 -11.69
N LEU A 79 -5.39 15.02 -10.40
CA LEU A 79 -6.49 15.17 -9.48
C LEU A 79 -5.97 15.70 -8.14
N HIS A 80 -6.46 16.86 -7.73
CA HIS A 80 -6.14 17.39 -6.41
C HIS A 80 -6.84 16.53 -5.34
N PRO A 81 -6.25 16.32 -4.14
CA PRO A 81 -6.87 15.52 -3.08
C PRO A 81 -8.30 15.97 -2.72
N VAL A 82 -8.54 17.28 -2.78
CA VAL A 82 -9.86 17.89 -2.53
C VAL A 82 -10.85 17.53 -3.65
N ASP A 83 -10.41 17.53 -4.90
CA ASP A 83 -11.25 17.16 -6.04
C ASP A 83 -11.57 15.67 -6.04
N ALA A 84 -10.62 14.84 -5.57
CA ALA A 84 -10.81 13.41 -5.40
C ALA A 84 -11.88 13.10 -4.34
N ALA A 85 -11.90 13.87 -3.24
CA ALA A 85 -12.94 13.75 -2.21
C ALA A 85 -14.33 14.16 -2.75
N GLY A 86 -14.39 15.14 -3.64
CA GLY A 86 -15.64 15.58 -4.30
C GLY A 86 -16.10 14.68 -5.46
N GLU A 87 -15.29 13.71 -5.89
CA GLU A 87 -15.61 12.87 -7.04
C GLU A 87 -16.76 11.89 -6.75
N GLY A 88 -16.91 11.46 -5.49
CA GLY A 88 -18.04 10.63 -5.06
C GLY A 88 -19.39 11.29 -5.32
N TYR A 89 -19.50 12.61 -5.12
CA TYR A 89 -20.70 13.39 -5.46
C TYR A 89 -21.02 13.39 -6.95
N ARG A 90 -19.99 13.36 -7.82
CA ARG A 90 -20.16 13.41 -9.28
C ARG A 90 -20.49 12.04 -9.86
N VAL A 91 -19.91 10.99 -9.29
CA VAL A 91 -20.09 9.61 -9.77
C VAL A 91 -21.43 9.02 -9.30
N PHE A 92 -21.88 9.38 -8.09
CA PHE A 92 -23.11 8.85 -7.51
C PHE A 92 -24.09 9.98 -7.11
N PRO A 93 -24.62 10.76 -8.07
CA PRO A 93 -25.48 11.91 -7.77
C PRO A 93 -26.86 11.54 -7.22
N GLU A 94 -27.36 10.33 -7.50
CA GLU A 94 -28.69 9.88 -7.05
C GLU A 94 -28.68 9.16 -5.70
N GLU A 95 -27.49 8.86 -5.17
CA GLU A 95 -27.32 8.12 -3.92
C GLU A 95 -27.24 9.08 -2.74
N ARG A 96 -27.91 8.73 -1.63
CA ARG A 96 -27.94 9.59 -0.42
C ARG A 96 -26.59 9.67 0.29
N PHE A 97 -25.75 8.66 0.12
CA PHE A 97 -24.38 8.61 0.63
C PHE A 97 -23.53 7.66 -0.23
N SER A 98 -22.24 7.92 -0.30
CA SER A 98 -21.27 7.08 -0.98
C SER A 98 -20.07 6.76 -0.08
N GLY A 99 -19.43 5.62 -0.33
CA GLY A 99 -18.19 5.23 0.33
C GLY A 99 -16.97 5.80 -0.41
N PHE A 100 -15.96 6.18 0.34
CA PHE A 100 -14.64 6.48 -0.19
C PHE A 100 -13.57 5.87 0.71
N PHE A 101 -12.34 5.80 0.23
CA PHE A 101 -11.22 5.33 1.03
C PHE A 101 -10.14 6.39 1.08
N VAL A 102 -9.78 6.80 2.29
CA VAL A 102 -8.61 7.63 2.54
C VAL A 102 -7.48 6.71 2.96
N PHE A 103 -6.55 6.45 2.04
CA PHE A 103 -5.53 5.40 2.17
C PHE A 103 -6.16 4.02 2.44
N ARG A 104 -6.31 3.65 3.71
CA ARG A 104 -6.89 2.39 4.17
C ARG A 104 -8.12 2.59 5.05
N GLN A 105 -8.44 3.81 5.44
CA GLN A 105 -9.59 4.06 6.29
C GLN A 105 -10.84 4.21 5.40
N PRO A 106 -11.89 3.39 5.61
CA PRO A 106 -13.17 3.60 4.96
C PRO A 106 -13.79 4.89 5.49
N GLY A 107 -14.20 5.78 4.60
CA GLY A 107 -14.93 7.01 4.89
C GLY A 107 -16.29 7.01 4.21
N TYR A 108 -17.24 7.73 4.78
CA TYR A 108 -18.56 7.94 4.20
C TYR A 108 -18.70 9.39 3.74
N LEU A 109 -19.12 9.57 2.50
CA LEU A 109 -19.44 10.86 1.90
C LEU A 109 -20.96 10.99 1.85
N ILE A 110 -21.51 11.94 2.60
CA ILE A 110 -22.96 12.13 2.70
C ILE A 110 -23.39 13.13 1.64
N HIS A 111 -24.37 12.79 0.79
CA HIS A 111 -24.85 13.67 -0.27
C HIS A 111 -26.12 14.41 0.11
N ASP A 112 -26.89 13.88 1.07
CA ASP A 112 -28.18 14.40 1.49
C ASP A 112 -28.03 15.54 2.54
N PRO A 113 -28.50 16.77 2.23
CA PRO A 113 -28.45 17.89 3.17
C PRO A 113 -29.24 17.66 4.47
N GLU A 114 -30.33 16.89 4.43
CA GLU A 114 -31.11 16.57 5.63
C GLU A 114 -30.31 15.67 6.58
N LEU A 115 -29.56 14.72 6.02
CA LEU A 115 -28.72 13.81 6.78
C LEU A 115 -27.50 14.54 7.37
N ILE A 116 -26.87 15.44 6.59
CA ILE A 116 -25.80 16.32 7.10
C ILE A 116 -26.33 17.15 8.28
N LYS A 117 -27.52 17.75 8.14
CA LYS A 117 -28.15 18.54 9.19
C LYS A 117 -28.45 17.71 10.44
N GLN A 118 -28.88 16.47 10.27
CA GLN A 118 -29.10 15.57 11.40
C GLN A 118 -27.79 15.27 12.14
N ILE A 119 -26.74 14.90 11.42
CA ILE A 119 -25.44 14.56 11.99
C ILE A 119 -24.80 15.76 12.68
N THR A 120 -24.86 16.94 12.06
CA THR A 120 -24.22 18.16 12.56
C THR A 120 -24.99 18.86 13.69
N ILE A 121 -26.28 18.56 13.87
CA ILE A 121 -27.11 19.22 14.90
C ILE A 121 -27.52 18.25 16.00
N LYS A 122 -28.12 17.11 15.65
CA LYS A 122 -28.68 16.17 16.63
C LYS A 122 -27.61 15.25 17.19
N ASP A 123 -26.78 14.72 16.30
CA ASP A 123 -25.83 13.67 16.65
C ASP A 123 -24.40 14.19 16.77
N PHE A 124 -24.20 15.52 16.83
CA PHE A 124 -22.88 16.16 16.82
C PHE A 124 -21.94 15.61 17.90
N ASP A 125 -22.47 15.33 19.09
CA ASP A 125 -21.72 14.77 20.22
C ASP A 125 -21.03 13.43 19.90
N HIS A 126 -21.51 12.68 18.89
CA HIS A 126 -20.91 11.43 18.44
C HIS A 126 -19.85 11.58 17.35
N PHE A 127 -19.71 12.77 16.75
CA PHE A 127 -18.84 13.06 15.60
C PHE A 127 -17.81 14.15 15.89
N VAL A 128 -17.44 14.33 17.17
CA VAL A 128 -16.48 15.35 17.60
C VAL A 128 -15.03 14.97 17.26
N ASP A 129 -14.75 13.67 17.09
CA ASP A 129 -13.41 13.16 16.80
C ASP A 129 -12.96 13.49 15.37
N HIS A 130 -11.77 14.08 15.25
CA HIS A 130 -11.13 14.34 13.95
C HIS A 130 -10.53 13.06 13.37
N SER A 131 -10.65 12.89 12.04
CA SER A 131 -10.18 11.68 11.34
C SER A 131 -8.66 11.52 11.32
N PHE A 132 -7.90 12.59 11.57
CA PHE A 132 -6.44 12.64 11.47
C PHE A 132 -5.82 13.00 12.83
N ASN A 133 -5.89 12.09 13.79
CA ASN A 133 -5.18 12.30 15.06
C ASN A 133 -3.73 11.85 14.91
N ILE A 134 -2.80 12.78 15.09
CA ILE A 134 -1.36 12.48 15.06
C ILE A 134 -0.91 12.41 16.50
N SER A 135 -0.49 11.21 16.95
CA SER A 135 0.03 11.08 18.30
C SER A 135 1.32 11.92 18.47
N PRO A 136 1.50 12.64 19.59
CA PRO A 136 2.74 13.38 19.88
C PRO A 136 4.01 12.51 19.89
N GLU A 137 3.85 11.19 20.05
CA GLU A 137 4.93 10.20 19.99
C GLU A 137 5.49 9.97 18.58
N LEU A 138 4.65 10.12 17.56
CA LEU A 138 5.00 9.98 16.14
C LEU A 138 5.62 11.28 15.60
N ASP A 139 5.00 12.41 15.90
CA ASP A 139 5.51 13.73 15.54
C ASP A 139 5.15 14.74 16.65
N PRO A 140 6.13 15.19 17.45
CA PRO A 140 5.88 16.14 18.54
C PRO A 140 5.41 17.52 18.06
N PHE A 141 5.68 17.90 16.81
CA PHE A 141 5.27 19.18 16.25
C PHE A 141 3.83 19.13 15.75
N LEU A 142 3.47 18.08 15.00
CA LEU A 142 2.11 17.93 14.48
C LEU A 142 1.13 17.45 15.55
N GLY A 143 1.54 16.55 16.44
CA GLY A 143 0.67 16.02 17.49
C GLY A 143 0.35 16.98 18.63
N ARG A 144 1.03 18.14 18.70
CA ARG A 144 0.71 19.27 19.59
C ARG A 144 0.00 20.41 18.85
N SER A 145 -0.40 20.19 17.61
CA SER A 145 -1.17 21.15 16.85
C SER A 145 -2.64 21.00 17.20
N LEU A 146 -3.33 22.11 17.46
CA LEU A 146 -4.77 22.16 17.74
C LEU A 146 -5.63 21.49 16.65
N PHE A 147 -5.08 21.26 15.46
CA PHE A 147 -5.77 20.61 14.35
C PHE A 147 -5.67 19.08 14.37
N PHE A 148 -4.68 18.51 15.06
CA PHE A 148 -4.39 17.07 15.06
C PHE A 148 -4.27 16.48 16.48
N GLU A 149 -4.41 17.32 17.50
CA GLU A 149 -4.53 16.96 18.91
C GLU A 149 -5.97 16.52 19.19
N SER A 150 -6.12 15.36 19.84
CA SER A 150 -7.40 14.78 20.24
C SER A 150 -7.49 14.61 21.75
#